data_AF-A0A6I9PJS2-F1
#
_entry.id   AF-A0A6I9PJS2-F1
#
_cell.length_a   1.000
_cell.length_b   1.000
_cell.length_c   1.000
_cell.angle_alpha   90.00
_cell.angle_beta   90.00
_cell.angle_gamma   90.00
#
_symmetry.space_group_name_H-M   'P 1'
#
loop_
_entity.id
_entity.type
_entity.pdbx_description
1 polymer ?
#
loop_
_entity_poly.entity_id
_entity_poly.type
_entity_poly.pdbx_seq_one_letter_code
_entity_poly.pdbx_strand_id
1 'polypeptide(L)'
;MSNLSAVLPPQELNVLHPKAGFRLWLTAEVHPRFPPILLQSSLKITYEAPPGLKKNLLRTYESWTPEQISKGGILARAQSLFCLAWFHAVCQERRNYIPQGWTKFYEFSMSDLRAGFEIIDRLFDGGKPFQWEFVHGLLESAIYGGRIDNPSDLRILRSYLEQFFSARLFSSSLSAGQRKSRGGTRFFPPQISLPNSCSVLDYRSVIENLPEDDRPAFFGLPANIERSSQRIISSQ
;
A
#
# COMPACT_ATOMS: atom_id res chain seq x y z
N MET A 1 -25.35 6.79 -12.92
CA MET A 1 -24.86 5.50 -13.43
C MET A 1 -25.72 4.42 -12.81
N SER A 2 -26.61 3.85 -13.63
CA SER A 2 -27.62 2.85 -13.26
C SER A 2 -26.98 1.52 -12.87
N ASN A 3 -27.40 0.99 -11.71
CA ASN A 3 -27.10 -0.37 -11.27
C ASN A 3 -27.57 -1.36 -12.34
N LEU A 4 -26.61 -1.95 -13.06
CA LEU A 4 -26.88 -3.07 -13.96
C LEU A 4 -26.83 -4.36 -13.15
N SER A 5 -27.92 -4.65 -12.45
CA SER A 5 -28.24 -6.01 -12.01
C SER A 5 -28.73 -6.81 -13.22
N ALA A 6 -27.83 -7.12 -14.16
CA ALA A 6 -28.11 -8.09 -15.20
C ALA A 6 -27.96 -9.49 -14.61
N VAL A 7 -29.08 -10.07 -14.18
CA VAL A 7 -29.20 -11.51 -13.94
C VAL A 7 -29.33 -12.16 -15.31
N LEU A 8 -28.20 -12.33 -16.02
CA LEU A 8 -28.16 -13.27 -17.13
C LEU A 8 -27.99 -14.66 -16.52
N PRO A 9 -28.95 -15.59 -16.72
CA PRO A 9 -28.78 -16.98 -16.34
C PRO A 9 -27.55 -17.52 -17.07
N PRO A 10 -26.63 -18.23 -16.40
CA PRO A 10 -25.41 -18.75 -17.03
C PRO A 10 -25.67 -19.66 -18.25
N GLN A 11 -26.89 -20.19 -18.37
CA GLN A 11 -27.34 -20.99 -19.52
C GLN A 11 -27.53 -20.17 -20.81
N GLU A 12 -27.88 -18.88 -20.70
CA GLU A 12 -28.10 -18.02 -21.88
C GLU A 12 -26.78 -17.58 -22.52
N LEU A 13 -25.69 -17.51 -21.75
CA LEU A 13 -24.38 -17.11 -22.26
C LEU A 13 -23.84 -18.09 -23.32
N ASN A 14 -24.18 -19.37 -23.21
CA ASN A 14 -23.75 -20.41 -24.14
C ASN A 14 -24.48 -20.37 -25.48
N VAL A 15 -25.61 -19.66 -25.56
CA VAL A 15 -26.44 -19.54 -26.77
C VAL A 15 -26.01 -18.35 -27.63
N LEU A 16 -25.19 -17.45 -27.08
CA LEU A 16 -24.73 -16.27 -27.80
C LEU A 16 -23.60 -16.60 -28.77
N HIS A 17 -23.67 -16.03 -29.97
CA HIS A 17 -22.59 -16.10 -30.96
C HIS A 17 -21.74 -14.82 -30.91
N PRO A 18 -20.60 -14.82 -30.20
CA PRO A 18 -19.76 -13.64 -30.10
C PRO A 18 -19.07 -13.37 -31.44
N LYS A 19 -18.96 -12.08 -31.79
CA LYS A 19 -18.13 -11.65 -32.93
C LYS A 19 -16.64 -11.90 -32.63
N ALA A 20 -15.84 -12.11 -33.68
CA ALA A 20 -14.39 -12.19 -33.55
C ALA A 20 -13.85 -10.94 -32.84
N GLY A 21 -13.01 -11.14 -31.81
CA GLY A 21 -12.44 -10.06 -31.00
C GLY A 21 -13.27 -9.65 -29.77
N PHE A 22 -14.49 -10.15 -29.59
CA PHE A 22 -15.26 -9.92 -28.37
C PHE A 22 -14.54 -10.50 -27.13
N ARG A 23 -14.65 -9.80 -25.99
CA ARG A 23 -14.15 -10.23 -24.67
C ARG A 23 -15.20 -9.86 -23.63
N LEU A 24 -15.52 -10.83 -22.76
CA LEU A 24 -16.37 -10.61 -21.58
C LEU A 24 -15.49 -10.58 -20.34
N TRP A 25 -15.61 -9.51 -19.55
CA TRP A 25 -14.92 -9.34 -18.27
C TRP A 25 -15.95 -9.38 -17.15
N LEU A 26 -15.73 -10.25 -16.17
CA LEU A 26 -16.57 -10.41 -15.00
C LEU A 26 -15.76 -10.10 -13.75
N THR A 27 -16.31 -9.29 -12.85
CA THR A 27 -15.75 -9.05 -11.51
C THR A 27 -16.74 -9.56 -10.48
N ALA A 28 -16.28 -10.42 -9.58
CA ALA A 28 -17.12 -11.06 -8.58
C ALA A 28 -16.33 -11.32 -7.30
N GLU A 29 -16.99 -11.19 -6.15
CA GLU A 29 -16.45 -11.60 -4.86
C GLU A 29 -16.65 -13.11 -4.65
N VAL A 30 -15.89 -13.68 -3.72
CA VAL A 30 -16.04 -15.09 -3.32
C VAL A 30 -17.43 -15.27 -2.71
N HIS A 31 -18.27 -16.07 -3.38
CA HIS A 31 -19.64 -16.31 -2.92
C HIS A 31 -20.02 -17.79 -3.12
N PRO A 32 -20.52 -18.50 -2.08
CA PRO A 32 -20.75 -19.95 -2.15
C PRO A 32 -21.86 -20.34 -3.16
N ARG A 33 -22.79 -19.42 -3.44
CA ARG A 33 -23.84 -19.60 -4.47
C ARG A 33 -23.43 -19.11 -5.87
N PHE A 34 -22.16 -18.77 -6.10
CA PHE A 34 -21.72 -18.37 -7.43
C PHE A 34 -21.86 -19.57 -8.40
N PRO A 35 -22.47 -19.42 -9.60
CA PRO A 35 -22.79 -20.55 -10.45
C PRO A 35 -21.57 -21.37 -10.90
N PRO A 36 -21.48 -22.67 -10.58
CA PRO A 36 -20.33 -23.50 -10.94
C PRO A 36 -20.08 -23.59 -12.45
N ILE A 37 -21.16 -23.59 -13.25
CA ILE A 37 -21.10 -23.66 -14.72
C ILE A 37 -20.31 -22.47 -15.28
N LEU A 38 -20.54 -21.26 -14.73
CA LEU A 38 -19.83 -20.06 -15.16
C LEU A 38 -18.35 -20.08 -14.75
N LEU A 39 -18.04 -20.66 -13.58
CA LEU A 39 -16.64 -20.85 -13.13
C LEU A 39 -15.88 -21.87 -13.97
N GLN A 40 -16.57 -22.85 -14.54
CA GLN A 40 -15.96 -23.85 -15.42
C GLN A 40 -15.66 -23.26 -16.80
N SER A 41 -16.52 -22.39 -17.32
CA SER A 41 -16.36 -21.76 -18.65
C SER A 41 -15.52 -20.47 -18.64
N SER A 42 -15.07 -20.00 -17.48
CA SER A 42 -14.31 -18.74 -17.34
C SER A 42 -12.84 -18.97 -17.04
N LEU A 43 -11.99 -18.08 -17.57
CA LEU A 43 -10.62 -17.89 -17.07
C LEU A 43 -10.71 -17.16 -15.72
N LYS A 44 -10.24 -17.82 -14.65
CA LYS A 44 -10.26 -17.28 -13.29
C LYS A 44 -8.94 -16.58 -12.98
N ILE A 45 -9.02 -15.33 -12.55
CA ILE A 45 -7.86 -14.53 -12.14
C ILE A 45 -8.19 -13.97 -10.76
N THR A 46 -7.36 -14.28 -9.76
CA THR A 46 -7.47 -13.71 -8.43
C THR A 46 -6.70 -12.38 -8.39
N TYR A 47 -7.34 -11.31 -7.92
CA TYR A 47 -6.74 -10.00 -7.80
C TYR A 47 -6.52 -9.66 -6.32
N GLU A 48 -5.41 -10.14 -5.77
CA GLU A 48 -4.99 -9.85 -4.39
C GLU A 48 -3.78 -8.91 -4.37
N ALA A 49 -3.52 -8.27 -3.23
CA ALA A 49 -2.25 -7.58 -3.02
C ALA A 49 -1.13 -8.63 -3.07
N PRO A 50 -0.01 -8.39 -3.78
CA PRO A 50 1.05 -9.38 -3.83
C PRO A 50 1.59 -9.57 -2.42
N PRO A 51 1.74 -10.83 -1.94
CA PRO A 51 2.20 -11.07 -0.59
C PRO A 51 3.65 -10.58 -0.47
N GLY A 52 3.92 -9.84 0.59
CA GLY A 52 5.26 -9.39 0.93
C GLY A 52 5.53 -7.94 0.55
N LEU A 53 6.25 -7.25 1.44
CA LEU A 53 6.56 -5.83 1.36
C LEU A 53 7.26 -5.45 0.05
N LYS A 54 8.24 -6.26 -0.37
CA LYS A 54 8.99 -6.05 -1.62
C LYS A 54 8.07 -6.04 -2.84
N LYS A 55 7.22 -7.07 -3.00
CA LYS A 55 6.34 -7.20 -4.17
C LYS A 55 5.25 -6.13 -4.16
N ASN A 56 4.78 -5.73 -2.98
CA ASN A 56 3.83 -4.63 -2.82
C ASN A 56 4.41 -3.30 -3.33
N LEU A 57 5.64 -3.00 -2.93
CA LEU A 57 6.37 -1.82 -3.40
C LEU A 57 6.68 -1.86 -4.89
N LEU A 58 7.12 -3.02 -5.43
CA LEU A 58 7.35 -3.19 -6.87
C LEU A 58 6.07 -2.91 -7.66
N ARG A 59 4.94 -3.50 -7.27
CA ARG A 59 3.64 -3.25 -7.91
C ARG A 59 3.24 -1.77 -7.84
N THR A 60 3.50 -1.11 -6.72
CA THR A 60 3.26 0.32 -6.58
C THR A 60 4.10 1.12 -7.57
N TYR A 61 5.40 0.84 -7.65
CA TYR A 61 6.32 1.53 -8.55
C TYR A 61 6.15 1.16 -10.04
N GLU A 62 5.58 0.00 -10.35
CA GLU A 62 5.14 -0.36 -11.71
C GLU A 62 3.90 0.43 -12.13
N SER A 63 3.04 0.81 -11.17
CA SER A 63 1.84 1.60 -11.45
C SER A 63 2.11 3.10 -11.61
N TRP A 64 3.27 3.58 -11.17
CA TRP A 64 3.69 4.98 -11.24
C TRP A 64 4.64 5.22 -12.41
N THR A 65 4.46 6.33 -13.13
CA THR A 65 5.35 6.67 -14.25
C THR A 65 6.60 7.42 -13.80
N PRO A 66 7.72 7.35 -14.54
CA PRO A 66 8.92 8.11 -14.23
C PRO A 66 8.68 9.61 -14.10
N GLU A 67 7.78 10.16 -14.91
CA GLU A 67 7.42 11.59 -14.92
C GLU A 67 6.62 11.97 -13.68
N GLN A 68 5.74 11.09 -13.19
CA GLN A 68 4.99 11.30 -11.94
C GLN A 68 5.92 11.42 -10.73
N ILE A 69 6.98 10.62 -10.69
CA ILE A 69 7.97 10.63 -9.60
C ILE A 69 8.90 11.83 -9.71
N SER A 70 9.43 12.08 -10.92
CA SER A 70 10.43 13.14 -11.16
C SER A 70 9.84 14.54 -11.33
N LYS A 71 8.51 14.71 -11.31
CA LYS A 71 7.81 15.99 -11.48
C LYS A 71 8.44 17.10 -10.63
N GLY A 72 8.82 18.19 -11.30
CA GLY A 72 9.42 19.38 -10.70
C GLY A 72 10.85 19.21 -10.20
N GLY A 73 11.44 18.01 -10.28
CA GLY A 73 12.78 17.75 -9.76
C GLY A 73 12.91 17.92 -8.24
N ILE A 74 11.79 17.92 -7.51
CA ILE A 74 11.76 18.19 -6.07
C ILE A 74 12.09 16.91 -5.29
N LEU A 75 13.30 16.82 -4.76
CA LEU A 75 13.78 15.64 -4.02
C LEU A 75 12.86 15.25 -2.86
N ALA A 76 12.45 16.24 -2.05
CA ALA A 76 11.56 16.00 -0.91
C ALA A 76 10.21 15.41 -1.34
N ARG A 77 9.70 15.76 -2.53
CA ARG A 77 8.46 15.21 -3.09
C ARG A 77 8.65 13.75 -3.47
N ALA A 78 9.69 13.43 -4.24
CA ALA A 78 9.99 12.05 -4.64
C ALA A 78 10.18 11.14 -3.42
N GLN A 79 10.88 11.61 -2.40
CA GLN A 79 11.06 10.88 -1.13
C GLN A 79 9.74 10.73 -0.36
N SER A 80 8.87 11.75 -0.37
CA SER A 80 7.54 11.67 0.28
C SER A 80 6.65 10.63 -0.38
N LEU A 81 6.74 10.50 -1.71
CA LEU A 81 6.03 9.46 -2.46
C LEU A 81 6.55 8.06 -2.11
N PHE A 82 7.86 7.88 -1.94
CA PHE A 82 8.40 6.62 -1.43
C PHE A 82 7.91 6.31 -0.01
N CYS A 83 7.91 7.31 0.89
CA CYS A 83 7.34 7.15 2.24
C CYS A 83 5.87 6.73 2.19
N LEU A 84 5.08 7.29 1.26
CA LEU A 84 3.68 6.90 1.05
C LEU A 84 3.55 5.46 0.56
N ALA A 85 4.33 5.05 -0.43
CA ALA A 85 4.34 3.67 -0.93
C ALA A 85 4.70 2.68 0.20
N TRP A 86 5.73 3.01 0.98
CA TRP A 86 6.15 2.22 2.13
C TRP A 86 5.06 2.13 3.21
N PHE A 87 4.49 3.26 3.58
CA PHE A 87 3.40 3.34 4.55
C PHE A 87 2.19 2.49 4.11
N HIS A 88 1.79 2.60 2.84
CA HIS A 88 0.69 1.83 2.29
C HIS A 88 0.96 0.33 2.36
N ALA A 89 2.14 -0.10 1.92
CA ALA A 89 2.55 -1.49 1.94
C ALA A 89 2.61 -2.04 3.38
N VAL A 90 3.17 -1.29 4.33
CA VAL A 90 3.18 -1.67 5.75
C VAL A 90 1.76 -1.82 6.31
N CYS A 91 0.84 -0.90 6.00
CA CYS A 91 -0.55 -1.01 6.44
C CYS A 91 -1.22 -2.27 5.89
N GLN A 92 -0.95 -2.63 4.64
CA GLN A 92 -1.48 -3.82 3.99
C GLN A 92 -0.89 -5.11 4.56
N GLU A 93 0.44 -5.24 4.66
CA GLU A 93 1.10 -6.46 5.14
C GLU A 93 0.86 -6.70 6.64
N ARG A 94 0.66 -5.64 7.43
CA ARG A 94 0.34 -5.76 8.85
C ARG A 94 -0.99 -6.51 9.12
N ARG A 95 -1.88 -6.62 8.12
CA ARG A 95 -3.12 -7.42 8.18
C ARG A 95 -2.87 -8.92 8.25
N ASN A 96 -1.67 -9.39 7.90
CA ASN A 96 -1.29 -10.80 8.04
C ASN A 96 -1.12 -11.23 9.51
N TYR A 97 -1.13 -10.29 10.45
CA TYR A 97 -0.87 -10.53 11.87
C TYR A 97 -2.08 -10.22 12.77
N ILE A 98 -3.31 -10.46 12.31
CA ILE A 98 -4.51 -10.24 13.14
C ILE A 98 -4.57 -11.28 14.28
N PRO A 99 -4.87 -10.87 15.54
CA PRO A 99 -5.27 -9.52 15.98
C PRO A 99 -4.13 -8.58 16.44
N GLN A 100 -2.87 -9.01 16.44
CA GLN A 100 -1.74 -8.26 17.02
C GLN A 100 -1.24 -7.10 16.13
N GLY A 101 -1.38 -7.23 14.80
CA GLY A 101 -1.09 -6.20 13.82
C GLY A 101 -2.20 -5.15 13.78
N TRP A 102 -3.40 -5.61 13.48
CA TRP A 102 -4.65 -4.86 13.52
C TRP A 102 -5.68 -5.67 14.29
N THR A 103 -6.61 -5.03 14.98
CA THR A 103 -7.64 -5.78 15.71
C THR A 103 -8.63 -6.51 14.79
N LYS A 104 -8.79 -6.03 13.55
CA LYS A 104 -9.59 -6.68 12.50
C LYS A 104 -9.04 -6.38 11.10
N PHE A 105 -9.61 -7.03 10.09
CA PHE A 105 -9.25 -6.77 8.71
C PHE A 105 -9.78 -5.41 8.24
N TYR A 106 -8.87 -4.54 7.81
CA TYR A 106 -9.18 -3.26 7.17
C TYR A 106 -8.80 -3.32 5.69
N GLU A 107 -9.69 -2.89 4.81
CA GLU A 107 -9.43 -2.90 3.37
C GLU A 107 -8.73 -1.61 2.93
N PHE A 108 -7.40 -1.65 2.86
CA PHE A 108 -6.60 -0.58 2.25
C PHE A 108 -6.41 -0.87 0.76
N SER A 109 -6.91 0.03 -0.08
CA SER A 109 -7.01 -0.12 -1.54
C SER A 109 -6.02 0.76 -2.29
N MET A 110 -5.78 0.46 -3.58
CA MET A 110 -4.98 1.33 -4.45
C MET A 110 -5.59 2.72 -4.64
N SER A 111 -6.91 2.88 -4.46
CA SER A 111 -7.56 4.18 -4.47
C SER A 111 -7.13 5.06 -3.29
N ASP A 112 -6.88 4.46 -2.13
CA ASP A 112 -6.37 5.18 -0.95
C ASP A 112 -4.93 5.65 -1.18
N LEU A 113 -4.09 4.80 -1.80
CA LEU A 113 -2.74 5.16 -2.23
C LEU A 113 -2.77 6.31 -3.24
N ARG A 114 -3.65 6.23 -4.26
CA ARG A 114 -3.80 7.29 -5.26
C ARG A 114 -4.27 8.60 -4.64
N ALA A 115 -5.22 8.56 -3.71
CA ALA A 115 -5.66 9.76 -3.01
C ALA A 115 -4.52 10.38 -2.17
N GLY A 116 -3.72 9.55 -1.49
CA GLY A 116 -2.51 9.99 -0.80
C GLY A 116 -1.49 10.64 -1.74
N PHE A 117 -1.28 10.08 -2.93
CA PHE A 117 -0.39 10.64 -3.96
C PHE A 117 -0.85 12.05 -4.35
N GLU A 118 -2.15 12.22 -4.65
CA GLU A 118 -2.74 13.50 -5.03
C GLU A 118 -2.61 14.55 -3.91
N ILE A 119 -2.77 14.15 -2.64
CA ILE A 119 -2.57 15.05 -1.49
C ILE A 119 -1.13 15.55 -1.47
N ILE A 120 -0.15 14.64 -1.57
CA ILE A 120 1.27 15.01 -1.57
C ILE A 120 1.57 15.92 -2.76
N ASP A 121 1.10 15.57 -3.96
CA ASP A 121 1.34 16.33 -5.18
C ASP A 121 0.83 17.77 -5.07
N ARG A 122 -0.42 17.94 -4.62
CA ARG A 122 -1.03 19.26 -4.42
C ARG A 122 -0.31 20.11 -3.37
N LEU A 123 0.17 19.49 -2.30
CA LEU A 123 0.89 20.20 -1.25
C LEU A 123 2.26 20.70 -1.73
N PHE A 124 2.93 19.97 -2.62
CA PHE A 124 4.19 20.43 -3.23
C PHE A 124 3.99 21.45 -4.37
N ASP A 125 2.85 21.43 -5.07
CA ASP A 125 2.52 22.41 -6.11
C ASP A 125 2.03 23.76 -5.56
N GLY A 126 1.51 23.78 -4.33
CA GLY A 126 0.76 24.92 -3.78
C GLY A 126 1.54 26.20 -3.48
N GLY A 127 2.86 26.27 -3.75
CA GLY A 127 3.72 27.45 -3.55
C GLY A 127 3.87 27.93 -2.10
N LYS A 128 3.23 27.23 -1.15
CA LYS A 128 3.25 27.52 0.29
C LYS A 128 4.29 26.64 0.98
N PRO A 129 4.77 27.03 2.17
CA PRO A 129 5.59 26.16 3.00
C PRO A 129 4.89 24.82 3.22
N PHE A 130 5.62 23.72 3.00
CA PHE A 130 5.09 22.38 3.16
C PHE A 130 4.81 22.09 4.64
N GLN A 131 3.58 21.69 4.95
CA GLN A 131 3.11 21.45 6.32
C GLN A 131 2.77 19.96 6.49
N TRP A 132 3.56 19.26 7.30
CA TRP A 132 3.43 17.82 7.53
C TRP A 132 2.16 17.46 8.30
N GLU A 133 1.68 18.38 9.12
CA GLU A 133 0.48 18.26 9.93
C GLU A 133 -0.76 18.09 9.04
N PHE A 134 -0.80 18.74 7.87
CA PHE A 134 -1.88 18.51 6.90
C PHE A 134 -1.80 17.15 6.26
N VAL A 135 -0.60 16.63 5.97
CA VAL A 135 -0.43 15.27 5.46
C VAL A 135 -0.95 14.26 6.48
N HIS A 136 -0.56 14.41 7.75
CA HIS A 136 -1.06 13.55 8.84
C HIS A 136 -2.58 13.63 8.96
N GLY A 137 -3.12 14.84 9.08
CA GLY A 137 -4.54 15.06 9.26
C GLY A 137 -5.37 14.50 8.10
N LEU A 138 -4.96 14.72 6.84
CA LEU A 138 -5.69 14.23 5.67
C LEU A 138 -5.57 12.71 5.52
N LEU A 139 -4.37 12.13 5.68
CA LEU A 139 -4.19 10.68 5.58
C LEU A 139 -4.91 9.95 6.73
N GLU A 140 -4.88 10.49 7.94
CA GLU A 140 -5.60 9.94 9.08
C GLU A 140 -7.11 10.09 8.91
N SER A 141 -7.63 11.33 8.80
CA SER A 141 -9.07 11.56 8.90
C SER A 141 -9.85 11.22 7.63
N ALA A 142 -9.27 11.44 6.44
CA ALA A 142 -9.99 11.35 5.18
C ALA A 142 -9.71 10.06 4.40
N ILE A 143 -8.50 9.51 4.50
CA ILE A 143 -8.07 8.40 3.63
C ILE A 143 -8.07 7.06 4.38
N TYR A 144 -7.22 6.89 5.39
CA TYR A 144 -7.00 5.59 6.05
C TYR A 144 -7.88 5.40 7.28
N GLY A 145 -8.03 6.43 8.12
CA GLY A 145 -8.76 6.32 9.39
C GLY A 145 -10.28 6.24 9.25
N GLY A 146 -10.86 6.64 8.11
CA GLY A 146 -12.30 6.48 7.84
C GLY A 146 -12.80 5.03 7.90
N ARG A 147 -11.89 4.05 7.81
CA ARG A 147 -12.18 2.61 7.94
C ARG A 147 -11.92 2.06 9.34
N ILE A 148 -11.17 2.79 10.17
CA ILE A 148 -10.69 2.33 11.47
C ILE A 148 -11.61 2.88 12.56
N ASP A 149 -12.35 1.99 13.18
CA ASP A 149 -13.26 2.26 14.29
C ASP A 149 -12.64 1.98 15.67
N ASN A 150 -11.57 1.18 15.72
CA ASN A 150 -10.89 0.85 16.98
C ASN A 150 -9.89 1.96 17.38
N PRO A 151 -10.02 2.56 18.57
CA PRO A 151 -9.11 3.61 19.03
C PRO A 151 -7.65 3.18 19.17
N SER A 152 -7.37 1.90 19.43
CA SER A 152 -6.01 1.36 19.50
C SER A 152 -5.38 1.23 18.12
N ASP A 153 -6.17 0.82 17.12
CA ASP A 153 -5.72 0.78 15.72
C ASP A 153 -5.49 2.19 15.18
N LEU A 154 -6.33 3.17 15.53
CA LEU A 154 -6.07 4.57 15.18
C LEU A 154 -4.75 5.09 15.76
N ARG A 155 -4.36 4.68 16.97
CA ARG A 155 -3.04 5.03 17.53
C ARG A 155 -1.89 4.42 16.72
N ILE A 156 -2.04 3.19 16.26
CA ILE A 156 -1.05 2.53 15.37
C ILE A 156 -0.93 3.31 14.06
N LEU A 157 -2.06 3.66 13.44
CA LEU A 157 -2.08 4.47 12.21
C LEU A 157 -1.34 5.80 12.41
N ARG A 158 -1.66 6.54 13.48
CA ARG A 158 -1.00 7.81 13.83
C ARG A 158 0.50 7.63 14.01
N SER A 159 0.93 6.60 14.75
CA SER A 159 2.35 6.32 14.97
C SER A 159 3.10 6.12 13.65
N TYR A 160 2.49 5.46 12.66
CA TYR A 160 3.11 5.32 11.34
C TYR A 160 3.15 6.63 10.56
N LEU A 161 2.09 7.44 10.62
CA LEU A 161 2.06 8.74 9.95
C LEU A 161 3.15 9.68 10.50
N GLU A 162 3.27 9.76 11.83
CA GLU A 162 4.30 10.55 12.51
C GLU A 162 5.72 10.04 12.18
N GLN A 163 5.89 8.72 12.06
CA GLN A 163 7.16 8.11 11.71
C GLN A 163 7.57 8.42 10.26
N PHE A 164 6.70 8.21 9.27
CA PHE A 164 7.10 8.27 7.86
C PHE A 164 6.98 9.66 7.23
N PHE A 165 6.18 10.55 7.81
CA PHE A 165 5.92 11.88 7.27
C PHE A 165 6.37 12.96 8.26
N SER A 166 7.68 13.02 8.56
CA SER A 166 8.25 14.01 9.48
C SER A 166 9.24 14.92 8.77
N ALA A 167 9.22 16.23 9.07
CA ALA A 167 10.22 17.18 8.59
C ALA A 167 11.67 16.72 8.83
N ARG A 168 11.92 15.95 9.90
CA ARG A 168 13.25 15.42 10.24
C ARG A 168 13.78 14.46 9.19
N LEU A 169 12.91 13.65 8.57
CA LEU A 169 13.29 12.72 7.51
C LEU A 169 13.89 13.46 6.32
N PHE A 170 13.20 14.51 5.86
CA PHE A 170 13.56 15.25 4.66
C PHE A 170 14.68 16.28 4.90
N SER A 171 14.81 16.78 6.14
CA SER A 171 15.97 17.58 6.56
C SER A 171 17.26 16.75 6.65
N SER A 172 17.17 15.47 7.03
CA SER A 172 18.33 14.59 7.15
C SER A 172 18.89 14.08 5.81
N SER A 173 18.06 14.01 4.75
CA SER A 173 18.55 13.68 3.40
C SER A 173 19.48 14.76 2.82
N LEU A 174 19.30 16.03 3.23
CA LEU A 174 20.18 17.15 2.85
C LEU A 174 21.53 17.15 3.59
N SER A 175 21.70 16.32 4.62
CA SER A 175 22.95 16.16 5.36
C SER A 175 23.39 14.71 5.33
N ALA A 176 24.15 14.37 4.28
CA ALA A 176 24.77 13.06 4.07
C ALA A 176 25.33 12.47 5.37
N GLY A 177 24.67 11.41 5.83
CA GLY A 177 24.97 10.75 7.09
C GLY A 177 23.76 10.75 7.99
N GLN A 178 23.01 9.64 7.96
CA GLN A 178 22.07 9.24 8.99
C GLN A 178 22.77 9.34 10.36
N ARG A 179 22.74 10.53 10.97
CA ARG A 179 23.25 10.74 12.32
C ARG A 179 22.41 9.83 13.17
N LYS A 180 23.06 8.79 13.71
CA LYS A 180 22.55 7.94 14.77
C LYS A 180 21.92 8.86 15.82
N SER A 181 20.60 9.01 15.78
CA SER A 181 19.90 9.68 16.86
C SER A 181 20.15 8.81 18.08
N ARG A 182 21.00 9.29 19.01
CA ARG A 182 21.26 8.63 20.29
C ARG A 182 19.90 8.53 21.00
N GLY A 183 19.25 7.37 20.88
CA GLY A 183 17.93 7.09 21.45
C GLY A 183 16.72 7.34 20.54
N GLY A 184 16.88 7.70 19.27
CA GLY A 184 15.75 7.90 18.35
C GLY A 184 15.41 6.65 17.54
N THR A 185 14.14 6.27 17.53
CA THR A 185 13.61 5.21 16.65
C THR A 185 13.99 5.50 15.20
N ARG A 186 14.61 4.53 14.51
CA ARG A 186 14.92 4.67 13.08
C ARG A 186 13.62 4.68 12.29
N PHE A 187 13.50 5.61 11.35
CA PHE A 187 12.30 5.75 10.52
C PHE A 187 12.12 4.57 9.56
N PHE A 188 13.22 4.06 9.00
CA PHE A 188 13.26 2.86 8.18
C PHE A 188 14.18 1.81 8.80
N PRO A 189 14.00 0.52 8.46
CA PRO A 189 14.99 -0.52 8.74
C PRO A 189 16.40 -0.11 8.25
N PRO A 190 17.48 -0.55 8.92
CA PRO A 190 18.87 -0.16 8.57
C PRO A 190 19.27 -0.46 7.13
N GLN A 191 18.61 -1.42 6.49
CA GLN A 191 18.87 -1.82 5.11
C GLN A 191 18.34 -0.81 4.09
N ILE A 192 17.54 0.17 4.53
CA ILE A 192 16.80 1.07 3.64
C ILE A 192 17.30 2.49 3.85
N SER A 193 17.86 3.03 2.78
CA SER A 193 18.23 4.43 2.65
C SER A 193 17.41 5.06 1.53
N LEU A 194 16.80 6.21 1.80
CA LEU A 194 16.13 6.99 0.77
C LEU A 194 17.16 7.47 -0.26
N PRO A 195 16.92 7.25 -1.57
CA PRO A 195 17.73 7.83 -2.62
C PRO A 195 17.80 9.35 -2.51
N ASN A 196 18.97 9.91 -2.81
CA ASN A 196 19.18 11.35 -2.96
C ASN A 196 19.01 11.77 -4.43
N SER A 197 17.99 11.22 -5.10
CA SER A 197 17.63 11.58 -6.48
C SER A 197 16.13 11.52 -6.69
N CYS A 198 15.69 12.11 -7.81
CA CYS A 198 14.32 12.03 -8.31
C CYS A 198 14.14 10.90 -9.35
N SER A 199 15.16 10.07 -9.55
CA SER A 199 15.14 8.97 -10.52
C SER A 199 14.31 7.81 -10.00
N VAL A 200 13.29 7.40 -10.75
CA VAL A 200 12.47 6.22 -10.43
C VAL A 200 13.32 4.94 -10.33
N LEU A 201 14.40 4.84 -11.11
CA LEU A 201 15.29 3.67 -11.13
C LEU A 201 16.03 3.51 -9.81
N ASP A 202 16.38 4.62 -9.15
CA ASP A 202 17.12 4.56 -7.88
C ASP A 202 16.21 4.03 -6.77
N TYR A 203 14.94 4.47 -6.74
CA TYR A 203 13.94 3.92 -5.81
C TYR A 203 13.65 2.45 -6.11
N ARG A 204 13.54 2.07 -7.39
CA ARG A 204 13.37 0.67 -7.79
C ARG A 204 14.53 -0.19 -7.33
N SER A 205 15.77 0.28 -7.48
CA SER A 205 16.97 -0.42 -7.01
C SER A 205 16.94 -0.64 -5.49
N VAL A 206 16.48 0.35 -4.70
CA VAL A 206 16.30 0.17 -3.25
C VAL A 206 15.29 -0.93 -2.95
N ILE A 207 14.17 -0.99 -3.69
CA ILE A 207 13.13 -2.02 -3.52
C ILE A 207 13.66 -3.40 -3.93
N GLU A 208 14.41 -3.50 -5.02
CA GLU A 208 14.98 -4.76 -5.51
C GLU A 208 16.01 -5.35 -4.54
N ASN A 209 16.69 -4.50 -3.77
CA ASN A 209 17.63 -4.90 -2.71
C ASN A 209 16.96 -5.31 -1.39
N LEU A 210 15.63 -5.21 -1.28
CA LEU A 210 14.91 -5.74 -0.12
C LEU A 210 14.98 -7.28 -0.08
N PRO A 211 15.04 -7.87 1.13
CA PRO A 211 14.93 -9.31 1.27
C PRO A 211 13.56 -9.79 0.77
N GLU A 212 13.50 -11.02 0.26
CA GLU A 212 12.23 -11.66 -0.11
C GLU A 212 11.38 -12.00 1.12
N ASP A 213 12.04 -12.32 2.25
CA ASP A 213 11.37 -12.62 3.51
C ASP A 213 11.13 -11.35 4.33
N ASP A 214 9.86 -11.09 4.61
CA ASP A 214 9.45 -9.99 5.48
C ASP A 214 9.73 -10.31 6.94
N ARG A 215 10.39 -9.36 7.62
CA ARG A 215 10.63 -9.48 9.07
C ARG A 215 9.57 -8.66 9.83
N PRO A 216 9.03 -9.16 10.95
CA PRO A 216 8.11 -8.44 11.84
C PRO A 216 8.62 -7.04 12.23
N ALA A 217 9.93 -6.90 12.35
CA ALA A 217 10.58 -5.62 12.63
C ALA A 217 10.30 -4.53 11.58
N PHE A 218 10.06 -4.88 10.31
CA PHE A 218 9.65 -3.93 9.26
C PHE A 218 8.29 -3.32 9.54
N PHE A 219 7.44 -4.07 10.24
CA PHE A 219 6.13 -3.63 10.69
C PHE A 219 6.16 -3.11 12.13
N GLY A 220 7.31 -3.06 12.82
CA GLY A 220 7.35 -2.71 14.25
C GLY A 220 6.65 -3.73 15.16
N LEU A 221 6.57 -4.99 14.70
CA LEU A 221 6.03 -6.12 15.46
C LEU A 221 7.15 -6.91 16.14
N PRO A 222 6.88 -7.55 17.30
CA PRO A 222 7.89 -8.31 18.03
C PRO A 222 8.24 -9.61 17.29
N ALA A 223 9.49 -10.07 17.41
CA ALA A 223 9.99 -11.24 16.67
C ALA A 223 9.25 -12.56 16.97
N ASN A 224 8.61 -12.68 18.14
CA ASN A 224 7.83 -13.87 18.51
C ASN A 224 6.46 -13.95 17.80
N ILE A 225 6.07 -12.92 17.05
CA ILE A 225 4.75 -12.88 16.40
C ILE A 225 4.62 -13.92 15.28
N GLU A 226 5.69 -14.20 14.53
CA GLU A 226 5.69 -15.22 13.46
C GLU A 226 5.34 -16.60 14.02
N ARG A 227 5.90 -16.96 15.17
CA ARG A 227 5.58 -18.24 15.82
C ARG A 227 4.12 -18.32 16.23
N SER A 228 3.51 -17.18 16.54
CA SER A 228 2.10 -17.12 16.95
C SER A 228 1.19 -17.18 15.72
N SER A 229 1.53 -16.48 14.63
CA SER A 229 0.76 -16.53 13.38
C SER A 229 0.85 -17.90 12.70
N GLN A 230 2.03 -18.52 12.66
CA GLN A 230 2.20 -19.87 12.10
C GLN A 230 1.34 -20.92 12.81
N ARG A 231 1.20 -20.83 14.14
CA ARG A 231 0.34 -21.74 14.94
C ARG A 231 -1.14 -21.58 14.62
N ILE A 232 -1.59 -20.34 14.34
CA ILE A 232 -2.96 -20.06 13.95
C ILE A 232 -3.23 -20.60 12.55
N ILE A 233 -2.31 -20.39 11.60
CA ILE A 233 -2.43 -20.90 10.23
C ILE A 233 -2.43 -22.44 10.22
N SER A 234 -1.61 -23.08 11.06
CA SER A 234 -1.52 -24.55 11.14
C SER A 234 -2.70 -25.21 11.88
N SER A 235 -3.57 -24.42 12.52
CA SER A 235 -4.75 -24.91 13.25
C SER A 235 -6.06 -24.66 12.51
N GLN A 236 -6.01 -24.05 11.33
CA GLN A 236 -7.09 -23.96 10.35
C GLN A 236 -6.95 -25.04 9.28
#